data_AF-A0A0A8EBX5-F1
#
_entry.id   AF-A0A0A8EBX5-F1
#
_cell.length_a   1.000
_cell.length_b   1.000
_cell.length_c   1.000
_cell.angle_alpha   90.00
_cell.angle_beta   90.00
_cell.angle_gamma   90.00
#
_symmetry.space_group_name_H-M   'P 1'
#
loop_
_entity.id
_entity.type
_entity.pdbx_description
1 polymer ?
#
loop_
_entity_poly.entity_id
_entity_poly.type
_entity_poly.pdbx_seq_one_letter_code
_entity_poly.pdbx_strand_id
1 'polypeptide(L)'
;MSVCVVMNRGGCGPFARFVADFEPPGGEGELELLSAVSEQRLPVEFLPAIREGLAQGLGGVSAAVLLTDGYFHETDSWASAYRIGAEQAGRAALIGAGLLPPEEAEALRWVRWPGRPRPRAPKRTR
;
A
#
# COMPACT_ATOMS: atom_id res chain seq x y z
N MET A 1 5.83 -10.44 2.50
CA MET A 1 5.21 -10.16 1.16
C MET A 1 5.46 -8.71 0.76
N SER A 2 5.87 -8.42 -0.48
CA SER A 2 6.15 -7.04 -0.93
C SER A 2 5.01 -6.40 -1.73
N VAL A 3 4.65 -5.16 -1.43
CA VAL A 3 3.64 -4.36 -2.15
C VAL A 3 4.20 -3.01 -2.55
N CYS A 4 4.08 -2.67 -3.83
CA CYS A 4 4.49 -1.39 -4.39
C CYS A 4 3.27 -0.50 -4.64
N VAL A 5 3.26 0.70 -4.08
CA VAL A 5 2.29 1.76 -4.34
C VAL A 5 2.87 2.73 -5.36
N VAL A 6 2.10 3.02 -6.41
CA VAL A 6 2.40 4.07 -7.39
C VAL A 6 1.12 4.79 -7.75
N MET A 7 0.95 5.99 -7.20
CA MET A 7 -0.17 6.88 -7.48
C MET A 7 0.23 8.04 -8.37
N ASN A 8 -0.53 8.26 -9.44
CA ASN A 8 -0.41 9.41 -10.35
C ASN A 8 1.02 9.65 -10.87
N ARG A 9 1.69 8.60 -11.36
CA ARG A 9 3.02 8.74 -11.98
C ARG A 9 2.91 9.47 -13.33
N GLY A 10 3.29 10.76 -13.35
CA GLY A 10 3.37 11.57 -14.57
C GLY A 10 2.07 12.27 -15.01
N GLY A 11 1.10 12.45 -14.09
CA GLY A 11 -0.14 13.18 -14.35
C GLY A 11 -0.42 14.23 -13.28
N CYS A 12 -1.41 15.10 -13.51
CA CYS A 12 -1.86 16.07 -12.51
C CYS A 12 -2.71 15.38 -11.43
N GLY A 13 -2.33 15.52 -10.16
CA GLY A 13 -3.09 14.99 -9.04
C GLY A 13 -2.21 14.55 -7.86
N PRO A 14 -2.81 14.15 -6.72
CA PRO A 14 -2.09 13.75 -5.53
C PRO A 14 -1.15 12.57 -5.83
N PHE A 15 0.15 12.71 -5.56
CA PHE A 15 1.19 11.72 -5.90
C PHE A 15 1.69 10.99 -4.65
N ALA A 16 1.85 9.67 -4.74
CA ALA A 16 2.47 8.85 -3.70
C ALA A 16 3.20 7.66 -4.31
N ARG A 17 4.41 7.39 -3.81
CA ARG A 17 5.18 6.20 -4.19
C ARG A 17 5.96 5.65 -3.01
N PHE A 18 5.73 4.38 -2.71
CA PHE A 18 6.54 3.63 -1.74
C PHE A 18 6.43 2.12 -2.00
N VAL A 19 7.35 1.37 -1.40
CA VAL A 19 7.33 -0.10 -1.34
C VAL A 19 7.31 -0.49 0.13
N ALA A 20 6.40 -1.40 0.46
CA ALA A 20 6.21 -1.92 1.80
C ALA A 20 6.27 -3.44 1.79
N ASP A 21 7.08 -3.99 2.69
CA ASP A 21 7.14 -5.41 2.98
C ASP A 21 6.29 -5.71 4.23
N PHE A 22 5.39 -6.68 4.08
CA PHE A 22 4.44 -7.12 5.10
C PHE A 22 4.84 -8.50 5.61
N GLU A 23 5.00 -8.61 6.92
CA GLU A 23 5.23 -9.87 7.62
C GLU A 23 4.14 -10.08 8.69
N PRO A 24 3.88 -11.32 9.13
CA PRO A 24 3.03 -11.57 10.29
C PRO A 24 3.49 -10.73 11.49
N PRO A 25 2.56 -10.29 12.35
CA PRO A 25 2.91 -9.45 13.50
C PRO A 25 3.83 -10.21 14.45
N GLY A 26 4.70 -9.46 15.14
CA GLY A 26 5.49 -9.99 16.26
C GLY A 26 4.61 -10.42 17.44
N GLY A 27 5.24 -10.91 18.50
CA GLY A 27 4.54 -11.44 19.69
C GLY A 27 3.60 -10.45 20.41
N GLU A 28 3.69 -9.16 20.11
CA GLU A 28 2.85 -8.11 20.71
C GLU A 28 1.55 -7.83 19.93
N GLY A 29 1.37 -8.42 18.73
CA GLY A 29 0.06 -8.44 18.06
C GLY A 29 -0.48 -7.07 17.63
N GLU A 30 0.35 -6.06 17.43
CA GLU A 30 -0.04 -4.71 16.99
C GLU A 30 0.44 -4.39 15.56
N LEU A 31 -0.06 -3.30 14.97
CA LEU A 31 0.46 -2.76 13.72
C LEU A 31 1.81 -2.06 13.95
N GLU A 32 2.87 -2.69 13.48
CA GLU A 32 4.22 -2.13 13.51
C GLU A 32 4.56 -1.52 12.15
N LEU A 33 4.99 -0.26 12.13
CA LEU A 33 5.47 0.42 10.92
C LEU A 33 6.88 0.94 11.16
N LEU A 34 7.82 0.45 10.36
CA LEU A 34 9.21 0.86 10.33
C LEU A 34 9.57 1.39 8.94
N SER A 35 10.47 2.38 8.88
CA SER A 35 11.01 2.89 7.62
C SER A 35 12.51 2.64 7.56
N ALA A 36 12.95 1.89 6.55
CA ALA A 36 14.35 1.83 6.14
C ALA A 36 14.69 2.88 5.05
N VAL A 37 13.71 3.70 4.66
CA VAL A 37 13.86 4.74 3.63
C VAL A 37 14.41 6.01 4.27
N SER A 38 15.44 6.59 3.65
CA SER A 38 15.99 7.90 4.03
C SER A 38 14.96 9.02 3.91
N GLU A 39 15.01 10.01 4.80
CA GLU A 39 14.10 11.17 4.78
C GLU A 39 14.14 11.97 3.47
N GLN A 40 15.31 12.00 2.80
CA GLN A 40 15.47 12.62 1.48
C GLN A 40 14.61 11.97 0.37
N ARG A 41 14.15 10.73 0.59
CA ARG A 41 13.35 9.96 -0.37
C ARG A 41 11.90 9.84 0.09
N LEU A 42 11.68 9.70 1.39
CA LEU A 42 10.36 9.69 1.98
C LEU A 42 10.43 10.43 3.32
N PRO A 43 9.99 11.69 3.35
CA PRO A 43 9.98 12.50 4.56
C PRO A 43 9.11 11.90 5.66
N VAL A 44 9.53 12.06 6.91
CA VAL A 44 8.90 11.42 8.07
C VAL A 44 7.47 11.90 8.32
N GLU A 45 7.10 13.09 7.85
CA GLU A 45 5.75 13.65 7.93
C GLU A 45 4.70 12.83 7.17
N PHE A 46 5.10 11.98 6.23
CA PHE A 46 4.18 11.09 5.53
C PHE A 46 3.92 9.80 6.31
N LEU A 47 4.78 9.42 7.27
CA LEU A 47 4.64 8.18 8.03
C LEU A 47 3.33 8.08 8.82
N PRO A 48 2.82 9.14 9.49
CA PRO A 48 1.52 9.10 10.14
C PRO A 48 0.37 8.78 9.18
N ALA A 49 0.39 9.38 7.97
CA ALA A 49 -0.64 9.13 6.96
C ALA A 49 -0.56 7.71 6.40
N ILE A 50 0.66 7.19 6.19
CA ILE A 50 0.89 5.79 5.81
C ILE A 50 0.36 4.85 6.90
N ARG A 51 0.68 5.11 8.17
CA ARG A 51 0.19 4.32 9.31
C ARG A 51 -1.33 4.28 9.37
N GLU A 52 -1.98 5.44 9.24
CA GLU A 52 -3.44 5.53 9.24
C GLU A 52 -4.05 4.72 8.09
N GLY A 53 -3.50 4.86 6.88
CA GLY A 53 -3.95 4.10 5.71
C GLY A 53 -3.77 2.59 5.92
N LEU A 54 -2.61 2.15 6.40
CA LEU A 54 -2.36 0.74 6.71
C LEU A 54 -3.36 0.20 7.73
N ALA A 55 -3.64 0.94 8.81
CA ALA A 55 -4.62 0.53 9.81
C ALA A 55 -6.03 0.37 9.21
N GLN A 56 -6.45 1.30 8.33
CA GLN A 56 -7.72 1.21 7.59
C GLN A 56 -7.74 0.02 6.65
N GLY A 57 -6.67 -0.20 5.89
CA GLY A 57 -6.57 -1.26 4.88
C GLY A 57 -6.47 -2.66 5.46
N LEU A 58 -5.81 -2.81 6.61
CA LEU A 58 -5.65 -4.08 7.31
C LEU A 58 -6.89 -4.46 8.15
N GLY A 59 -7.81 -3.51 8.40
CA GLY A 59 -9.11 -3.82 8.99
C GLY A 59 -9.04 -4.51 10.36
N GLY A 60 -8.03 -4.18 11.18
CA GLY A 60 -7.81 -4.79 12.49
C GLY A 60 -6.95 -6.06 12.48
N VAL A 61 -6.46 -6.50 11.32
CA VAL A 61 -5.41 -7.54 11.24
C VAL A 61 -4.06 -6.90 11.52
N SER A 62 -3.35 -7.43 12.51
CA SER A 62 -2.02 -6.95 12.85
C SER A 62 -0.98 -7.44 11.84
N ALA A 63 0.01 -6.60 11.55
CA ALA A 63 1.11 -6.89 10.64
C ALA A 63 2.34 -6.07 11.00
N ALA A 64 3.51 -6.64 10.77
CA ALA A 64 4.76 -5.89 10.76
C ALA A 64 5.00 -5.36 9.35
N VAL A 65 5.18 -4.05 9.21
CA VAL A 65 5.33 -3.37 7.92
C VAL A 65 6.65 -2.62 7.87
N LEU A 66 7.49 -2.95 6.90
CA LEU A 66 8.76 -2.27 6.63
C LEU A 66 8.68 -1.52 5.30
N LEU A 67 8.85 -0.20 5.33
CA LEU A 67 9.06 0.59 4.12
C LEU A 67 10.49 0.40 3.64
N THR A 68 10.66 -0.16 2.44
CA THR A 68 11.98 -0.45 1.85
C THR A 68 12.33 0.47 0.70
N ASP A 69 11.33 1.14 0.11
CA ASP A 69 11.54 2.18 -0.88
C ASP A 69 10.47 3.29 -0.74
N GLY A 70 10.82 4.49 -1.16
CA GLY A 70 9.95 5.66 -1.14
C GLY A 70 10.45 6.72 -2.12
N TYR A 71 9.52 7.55 -2.57
CA TYR A 71 9.82 8.74 -3.36
C TYR A 71 8.70 9.76 -3.18
N PHE A 72 9.04 11.00 -2.86
CA PHE A 72 8.13 12.13 -2.80
C PHE A 72 8.48 13.21 -3.83
N HIS A 73 7.50 14.03 -4.18
CA HIS A 73 7.68 15.24 -4.97
C HIS A 73 7.12 16.43 -4.18
N GLU A 74 7.91 17.46 -3.93
CA GLU A 74 7.56 18.55 -3.01
C GLU A 74 6.19 19.20 -3.30
N THR A 75 5.84 19.34 -4.59
CA THR A 75 4.60 20.02 -4.99
C THR A 75 3.39 19.08 -5.07
N ASP A 76 3.61 17.82 -5.49
CA ASP A 76 2.53 16.91 -5.85
C ASP A 76 2.27 15.84 -4.77
N SER A 77 3.20 15.63 -3.84
CA SER A 77 3.07 14.66 -2.76
C SER A 77 2.25 15.19 -1.61
N TRP A 78 1.07 14.60 -1.40
CA TRP A 78 0.16 14.99 -0.33
C TRP A 78 -0.04 13.83 0.64
N ALA A 79 -0.19 14.13 1.93
CA ALA A 79 -0.43 13.11 2.96
C ALA A 79 -1.64 12.21 2.64
N SER A 80 -2.71 12.78 2.08
CA SER A 80 -3.89 12.03 1.65
C SER A 80 -3.59 10.98 0.56
N ALA A 81 -2.64 11.26 -0.34
CA ALA A 81 -2.20 10.33 -1.39
C ALA A 81 -1.54 9.08 -0.77
N TYR A 82 -0.64 9.31 0.19
CA TYR A 82 0.04 8.25 0.91
C TYR A 82 -0.92 7.43 1.77
N ARG A 83 -1.88 8.07 2.44
CA ARG A 83 -2.94 7.38 3.18
C ARG A 83 -3.75 6.44 2.29
N ILE A 84 -4.27 6.94 1.17
CA ILE A 84 -5.06 6.13 0.22
C ILE A 84 -4.22 4.99 -0.37
N GLY A 85 -2.96 5.28 -0.72
CA GLY A 85 -2.04 4.26 -1.22
C GLY A 85 -1.77 3.16 -0.19
N ALA A 86 -1.57 3.54 1.07
CA ALA A 86 -1.36 2.64 2.19
C ALA A 86 -2.57 1.79 2.54
N GLU A 87 -3.77 2.36 2.46
CA GLU A 87 -5.03 1.61 2.59
C GLU A 87 -5.11 0.48 1.57
N GLN A 88 -4.80 0.77 0.31
CA GLN A 88 -4.78 -0.27 -0.72
C GLN A 88 -3.64 -1.27 -0.54
N ALA A 89 -2.49 -0.83 -0.01
CA ALA A 89 -1.38 -1.72 0.27
C ALA A 89 -1.74 -2.74 1.35
N GLY A 90 -2.42 -2.30 2.42
CA GLY A 90 -2.95 -3.18 3.46
C GLY A 90 -3.93 -4.22 2.89
N ARG A 91 -4.91 -3.77 2.09
CA ARG A 91 -5.85 -4.70 1.42
C ARG A 91 -5.15 -5.69 0.49
N ALA A 92 -4.15 -5.22 -0.27
CA ALA A 92 -3.36 -6.07 -1.15
C ALA A 92 -2.60 -7.15 -0.37
N ALA A 93 -2.03 -6.80 0.79
CA ALA A 93 -1.36 -7.75 1.67
C ALA A 93 -2.32 -8.84 2.17
N LEU A 94 -3.53 -8.46 2.59
CA LEU A 94 -4.56 -9.42 3.02
C LEU A 94 -5.01 -10.34 1.88
N ILE A 95 -5.20 -9.82 0.67
CA ILE A 95 -5.51 -10.65 -0.51
C ILE A 95 -4.37 -11.63 -0.79
N GLY A 96 -3.11 -11.16 -0.79
CA GLY A 96 -1.95 -12.00 -1.03
C GLY A 96 -1.75 -13.08 0.05
N ALA A 97 -2.16 -12.80 1.30
CA ALA A 97 -2.19 -13.76 2.39
C ALA A 97 -3.41 -14.71 2.37
N GLY A 98 -4.36 -14.52 1.46
CA GLY A 98 -5.59 -15.32 1.37
C GLY A 98 -6.64 -14.99 2.43
N LEU A 99 -6.52 -13.83 3.10
CA LEU A 99 -7.47 -13.36 4.12
C LEU A 99 -8.62 -12.53 3.53
N LEU A 100 -8.48 -12.07 2.28
CA LEU A 100 -9.53 -11.40 1.53
C LEU A 100 -9.75 -12.09 0.17
N PRO A 101 -10.97 -11.99 -0.40
CA PRO A 101 -11.27 -12.56 -1.71
C PRO A 101 -10.40 -11.98 -2.83
N PRO A 102 -9.93 -12.80 -3.78
CA PRO A 102 -9.03 -12.36 -4.85
C PRO A 102 -9.68 -11.36 -5.83
N GLU A 103 -11.01 -11.37 -5.97
CA GLU A 103 -11.76 -10.42 -6.81
C GLU A 103 -11.63 -8.96 -6.33
N GLU A 104 -11.37 -8.74 -5.04
CA GLU A 104 -11.16 -7.39 -4.51
C GLU A 104 -9.90 -6.73 -5.10
N ALA A 105 -8.97 -7.52 -5.62
CA ALA A 105 -7.78 -7.02 -6.31
C ALA A 105 -8.11 -6.14 -7.54
N GLU A 106 -9.31 -6.26 -8.10
CA GLU A 106 -9.77 -5.43 -9.24
C GLU A 106 -10.06 -3.99 -8.81
N ALA A 107 -10.43 -3.75 -7.55
CA ALA A 107 -10.67 -2.40 -7.02
C ALA A 107 -9.38 -1.64 -6.69
N LEU A 108 -8.27 -2.37 -6.49
CA LEU A 108 -6.99 -1.79 -6.07
C LEU A 108 -6.17 -1.28 -7.27
N ARG A 109 -6.38 -0.03 -7.68
CA ARG A 109 -5.76 0.50 -8.91
C ARG A 109 -4.31 0.98 -8.73
N TRP A 110 -3.86 1.24 -7.51
CA TRP A 110 -2.61 1.98 -7.25
C TRP A 110 -1.48 1.09 -6.73
N VAL A 111 -1.76 -0.19 -6.52
CA VAL A 111 -0.85 -1.16 -5.93
C VAL A 111 -0.48 -2.28 -6.88
N ARG A 112 0.74 -2.80 -6.74
CA ARG A 112 1.25 -3.98 -7.43
C ARG A 112 1.97 -4.87 -6.43
N TRP A 113 1.76 -6.18 -6.53
CA TRP A 113 2.43 -7.17 -5.68
C TRP A 113 2.65 -8.49 -6.44
N PRO A 114 3.63 -9.31 -6.02
CA PRO A 114 3.84 -10.64 -6.58
C PRO A 114 2.59 -11.51 -6.41
N GLY A 115 2.16 -12.18 -7.48
CA GLY A 115 0.99 -13.07 -7.44
C GLY A 115 -0.37 -12.35 -7.45
N ARG A 116 -0.42 -11.04 -7.73
CA ARG A 116 -1.68 -10.31 -7.94
C ARG A 116 -2.62 -11.06 -8.90
N PRO A 117 -3.87 -11.36 -8.50
CA PRO A 117 -4.86 -12.00 -9.36
C PRO A 117 -5.03 -11.24 -10.68
N ARG A 118 -5.06 -11.96 -11.81
CA ARG A 118 -5.34 -11.34 -13.11
C ARG A 118 -6.81 -10.94 -13.18
N PRO A 119 -7.13 -9.75 -13.73
CA PRO A 119 -8.51 -9.35 -13.95
C PRO A 119 -9.25 -10.41 -14.78
N ARG A 120 -10.49 -10.74 -14.40
CA ARG A 120 -11.30 -11.64 -15.24
C ARG A 120 -11.63 -10.92 -16.55
N ALA A 121 -11.39 -11.59 -17.68
CA ALA A 121 -11.76 -11.04 -18.98
C ALA A 121 -13.27 -10.76 -19.01
N PRO A 122 -13.71 -9.58 -19.50
CA PRO A 122 -15.12 -9.29 -19.60
C PRO A 122 -15.78 -10.34 -20.50
N LYS A 123 -16.88 -10.94 -20.03
CA LYS A 123 -17.69 -11.83 -20.86
C LYS A 123 -18.21 -10.99 -22.02
N ARG A 124 -17.70 -11.24 -23.24
CA ARG A 124 -18.28 -10.67 -24.46
C ARG A 124 -19.70 -11.22 -24.59
N THR A 125 -20.70 -10.44 -24.20
CA THR A 125 -22.09 -10.67 -24.59
C THR A 125 -22.17 -10.52 -26.10
N ARG A 126 -22.74 -11.54 -26.75
CA ARG A 126 -22.90 -11.65 -28.20
C ARG A 126 -24.33 -11.32 -28.58
#